data_AF-A0AAD8N5W5-F1
#
_entry.id   AF-A0AAD8N5W5-F1
#
_cell.length_a   1.000
_cell.length_b   1.000
_cell.length_c   1.000
_cell.angle_alpha   90.00
_cell.angle_beta   90.00
_cell.angle_gamma   90.00
#
_symmetry.space_group_name_H-M   'P 1'
#
loop_
_entity.id
_entity.type
_entity.pdbx_description
1 polymer ?
#
loop_
_entity_poly.entity_id
_entity_poly.type
_entity_poly.pdbx_seq_one_letter_code
_entity_poly.pdbx_strand_id
1 'polypeptide(L)'
;MGINSVLALLFCSTVFLANSLHLVSAQPFDYPTANLSTSWINSPSAPHSVQFTDGSLVRATLLRGSFGPKFACGFYCNGKCDSYLFAVFIVQTNSGSGIVQPNIGFPQVVWAANRNHPVKINATLQLSSDGNLVLRDADGSVAWSTNTGGKSVAGLNLTESGNLVLFNKRRAVVWQSFDHPTDALVPGQKLVAAQRLTASVSKTNWAEAGLYSLVVNNKGLFAYIQSNPPQAYYERTVSGSETSKTPSYIKLLNGSLALYIHSAEPSEPSETIPIPQASSAQYTKLESDGHLRVYEWQSGWKVVADLLTGFYGECAYPLVCGKYSICSNGQCSCPGSSSTGATYFRQLIEKHPDLGCTEITPLSCSASKNQKLFHVPDVTYFTFNSSISNTNVESCKQACLRDCSCKAAVFRYGSDPSNGECFLPKEVFSLMDNDMEKTHYNSSAFLKVQNPRRVK
;
A
#
# COMPACT_ATOMS: atom_id res chain seq x y z
N MET A 1 25.07 83.29 60.83
CA MET A 1 24.12 83.38 61.94
C MET A 1 22.78 82.83 61.46
N GLY A 2 22.26 81.78 62.12
CA GLY A 2 20.85 81.31 62.09
C GLY A 2 20.38 80.64 60.78
N ILE A 3 20.20 79.32 60.68
CA ILE A 3 19.06 78.51 61.22
C ILE A 3 17.76 78.94 60.51
N ASN A 4 17.07 78.15 59.69
CA ASN A 4 16.40 76.88 60.06
C ASN A 4 15.76 76.13 58.87
N SER A 5 15.67 74.80 59.03
CA SER A 5 14.60 73.86 58.60
C SER A 5 14.40 73.60 57.10
N VAL A 6 14.25 72.36 56.60
CA VAL A 6 13.51 71.20 57.13
C VAL A 6 14.16 69.89 56.66
N LEU A 7 14.36 68.96 57.59
CA LEU A 7 14.62 67.55 57.35
C LEU A 7 13.35 66.78 57.75
N ALA A 8 12.82 65.92 56.87
CA ALA A 8 11.79 64.95 57.23
C ALA A 8 12.07 63.62 56.49
N LEU A 9 12.38 62.60 57.28
CA LEU A 9 12.49 61.20 56.88
C LEU A 9 11.11 60.61 56.57
N LEU A 10 11.00 59.72 55.57
CA LEU A 10 10.01 58.64 55.56
C LEU A 10 10.40 57.48 54.63
N PHE A 11 10.73 56.35 55.28
CA PHE A 11 10.48 54.94 54.94
C PHE A 11 10.75 54.40 53.53
N CYS A 12 11.86 53.66 53.41
CA CYS A 12 12.07 52.66 52.36
C CYS A 12 11.40 51.34 52.79
N SER A 13 10.33 50.93 52.10
CA SER A 13 9.73 49.61 52.24
C SER A 13 10.14 48.78 51.02
N THR A 14 11.06 47.84 51.19
CA THR A 14 11.43 46.87 50.15
C THR A 14 10.36 45.80 50.04
N VAL A 15 9.56 45.85 48.97
CA VAL A 15 8.71 44.73 48.53
C VAL A 15 9.56 43.81 47.66
N PHE A 16 9.95 42.65 48.19
CA PHE A 16 10.47 41.54 47.39
C PHE A 16 9.31 40.88 46.65
N LEU A 17 9.09 41.29 45.39
CA LEU A 17 8.30 40.49 44.45
C LEU A 17 9.24 39.44 43.83
N ALA A 18 9.14 38.22 44.34
CA ALA A 18 9.68 37.04 43.69
C ALA A 18 8.89 36.78 42.40
N ASN A 19 9.27 37.46 41.31
CA ASN A 19 8.82 37.09 39.97
C ASN A 19 9.57 35.83 39.54
N SER A 20 8.98 34.68 39.85
CA SER A 20 9.20 33.43 39.11
C SER A 20 8.57 33.57 37.72
N LEU A 21 9.23 34.36 36.85
CA LEU A 21 9.00 34.28 35.42
C LEU A 21 9.55 32.93 34.96
N HIS A 22 8.73 31.89 35.05
CA HIS A 22 8.84 30.76 34.17
C HIS A 22 8.62 31.27 32.74
N LEU A 23 9.70 31.70 32.10
CA LEU A 23 9.80 31.61 30.66
C LEU A 23 9.66 30.13 30.33
N VAL A 24 8.42 29.71 30.08
CA VAL A 24 8.15 28.52 29.27
C VAL A 24 8.79 28.85 27.92
N SER A 25 10.05 28.48 27.79
CA SER A 25 10.68 28.35 26.48
C SER A 25 9.79 27.39 25.72
N ALA A 26 8.98 27.92 24.80
CA ALA A 26 8.36 27.12 23.77
C ALA A 26 9.52 26.51 22.99
N GLN A 27 9.88 25.28 23.33
CA GLN A 27 10.82 24.52 22.53
C GLN A 27 10.25 24.49 21.10
N PRO A 28 11.07 24.74 20.06
CA PRO A 28 10.63 24.49 18.70
C PRO A 28 10.21 23.02 18.62
N PHE A 29 8.94 22.73 18.36
CA PHE A 29 8.42 21.36 18.29
C PHE A 29 8.86 20.63 16.99
N ASP A 30 9.91 21.10 16.31
CA ASP A 30 10.64 20.36 15.28
C ASP A 30 11.77 19.59 15.97
N TYR A 31 11.57 18.30 16.20
CA TYR A 31 12.53 17.39 16.86
C TYR A 31 12.79 16.18 15.95
N PRO A 32 13.49 16.39 14.82
CA PRO A 32 13.64 15.35 13.80
C PRO A 32 14.76 14.36 14.13
N THR A 33 15.54 14.60 15.18
CA THR A 33 16.71 13.79 15.51
C THR A 33 16.66 13.24 16.92
N ALA A 34 17.30 12.08 17.10
CA ALA A 34 17.54 11.50 18.42
C ALA A 34 18.97 10.99 18.54
N ASN A 35 19.52 11.13 19.75
CA ASN A 35 20.84 10.61 20.09
C ASN A 35 20.74 9.16 20.57
N LEU A 36 21.88 8.46 20.60
CA LEU A 36 21.97 7.15 21.23
C LEU A 36 21.45 7.17 22.67
N SER A 37 20.97 6.02 23.13
CA SER A 37 20.32 5.82 24.43
C SER A 37 18.99 6.56 24.61
N THR A 38 18.38 7.06 23.54
CA THR A 38 17.03 7.64 23.57
C THR A 38 15.98 6.53 23.55
N SER A 39 14.93 6.68 24.35
CA SER A 39 13.83 5.71 24.47
C SER A 39 12.49 6.42 24.47
N TRP A 40 11.50 5.82 23.81
CA TRP A 40 10.11 6.26 23.77
C TRP A 40 9.20 5.14 24.25
N ILE A 41 8.16 5.49 24.99
CA ILE A 41 7.14 4.56 25.48
C ILE A 41 5.82 4.89 24.79
N ASN A 42 5.14 3.88 24.27
CA ASN A 42 3.79 3.98 23.75
C ASN A 42 2.79 4.15 24.90
N SER A 43 2.69 5.37 25.45
CA SER A 43 1.82 5.70 26.59
C SER A 43 0.75 6.73 26.18
N PRO A 44 -0.45 6.72 26.77
CA PRO A 44 -1.44 7.79 26.58
C PRO A 44 -0.92 9.17 27.01
N SER A 45 0.08 9.20 27.91
CA SER A 45 0.75 10.42 28.36
C SER A 45 1.88 10.89 27.43
N ALA A 46 2.10 10.22 26.30
CA ALA A 46 3.14 10.60 25.36
C ALA A 46 2.86 12.01 24.78
N PRO A 47 3.89 12.86 24.64
CA PRO A 47 3.76 14.13 23.93
C PRO A 47 3.18 13.92 22.52
N HIS A 48 2.36 14.86 22.06
CA HIS A 48 1.71 14.82 20.73
C HIS A 48 0.92 13.54 20.46
N SER A 49 0.23 13.03 21.49
CA SER A 49 -0.83 12.04 21.35
C SER A 49 -2.10 12.72 20.82
N VAL A 50 -2.43 12.51 19.55
CA VAL A 50 -3.60 13.13 18.90
C VAL A 50 -4.54 12.04 18.38
N GLN A 51 -5.81 12.15 18.74
CA GLN A 51 -6.89 11.30 18.25
C GLN A 51 -7.67 12.05 17.16
N PHE A 52 -7.99 11.34 16.09
CA PHE A 52 -8.71 11.84 14.92
C PHE A 52 -10.13 11.29 14.87
N THR A 53 -11.02 11.99 14.16
CA THR A 53 -12.43 11.59 14.07
C THR A 53 -12.68 10.37 13.19
N ASP A 54 -11.71 9.94 12.39
CA ASP A 54 -11.76 8.69 11.62
C ASP A 54 -11.43 7.45 12.48
N GLY A 55 -11.15 7.64 13.78
CA GLY A 55 -10.77 6.58 14.70
C GLY A 55 -9.26 6.29 14.70
N SER A 56 -8.46 7.03 13.93
CA SER A 56 -7.01 6.92 14.01
C SER A 56 -6.43 7.70 15.19
N LEU A 57 -5.29 7.24 15.70
CA LEU A 57 -4.54 7.92 16.75
C LEU A 57 -3.05 7.82 16.44
N VAL A 58 -2.37 8.95 16.63
CA VAL A 58 -0.90 9.06 16.50
C VAL A 58 -0.28 9.46 17.82
N ARG A 59 0.92 8.95 18.09
CA ARG A 59 1.82 9.42 19.15
C ARG A 59 3.19 9.66 18.53
N ALA A 60 3.47 10.91 18.18
CA ALA A 60 4.70 11.26 17.49
C ALA A 60 5.92 11.17 18.43
N THR A 61 6.99 10.57 17.90
CA THR A 61 8.31 10.40 18.55
C THR A 61 9.37 11.30 17.93
N LEU A 62 9.28 11.54 16.63
CA LEU A 62 9.99 12.57 15.88
C LEU A 62 9.00 13.27 14.96
N LEU A 63 9.20 14.57 14.74
CA LEU A 63 8.42 15.38 13.80
C LEU A 63 9.39 16.28 13.03
N ARG A 64 9.19 16.39 11.70
CA ARG A 64 10.02 17.23 10.83
C ARG A 64 9.21 18.34 10.17
N GLY A 65 9.48 19.57 10.57
CA GLY A 65 8.97 20.81 9.97
C GLY A 65 7.66 21.34 10.58
N SER A 66 7.27 22.53 10.13
CA SER A 66 6.11 23.27 10.61
C SER A 66 5.17 23.67 9.47
N PHE A 67 3.89 23.87 9.82
CA PHE A 67 2.81 24.34 8.95
C PHE A 67 2.47 23.42 7.75
N GLY A 68 1.23 22.93 7.73
CA GLY A 68 0.70 22.07 6.66
C GLY A 68 1.10 20.60 6.83
N PRO A 69 1.01 19.79 5.75
CA PRO A 69 1.36 18.38 5.80
C PRO A 69 2.86 18.19 6.04
N LYS A 70 3.21 17.45 7.09
CA LYS A 70 4.59 17.14 7.50
C LYS A 70 4.73 15.69 7.87
N PHE A 71 5.96 15.18 7.76
CA PHE A 71 6.30 13.83 8.19
C PHE A 71 6.57 13.80 9.69
N ALA A 72 5.99 12.81 10.35
CA ALA A 72 6.30 12.40 11.70
C ALA A 72 6.56 10.90 11.72
N CYS A 73 7.27 10.41 12.73
CA CYS A 73 7.29 8.98 13.04
C CYS A 73 6.87 8.73 14.48
N GLY A 74 6.28 7.58 14.75
CA GLY A 74 5.77 7.26 16.07
C GLY A 74 4.79 6.10 16.08
N PHE A 75 4.01 6.00 17.15
CA PHE A 75 3.00 4.95 17.27
C PHE A 75 1.71 5.37 16.57
N TYR A 76 1.14 4.47 15.78
CA TYR A 76 -0.10 4.66 15.03
C TYR A 76 -1.05 3.49 15.27
N CYS A 77 -2.35 3.79 15.39
CA CYS A 77 -3.42 2.79 15.32
C CYS A 77 -4.64 3.36 14.61
N ASN A 78 -5.52 2.47 14.14
CA ASN A 78 -6.81 2.84 13.55
C ASN A 78 -7.92 1.91 14.07
N GLY A 79 -9.01 2.49 14.57
CA GLY A 79 -10.16 1.76 15.10
C GLY A 79 -10.08 1.60 16.62
N LYS A 80 -10.11 0.36 17.12
CA LYS A 80 -10.13 0.10 18.58
C LYS A 80 -8.83 0.46 19.29
N CYS A 81 -7.72 0.54 18.56
CA CYS A 81 -6.40 0.86 19.11
C CYS A 81 -5.91 -0.11 20.20
N ASP A 82 -6.28 -1.38 20.11
CA ASP A 82 -5.75 -2.46 20.94
C ASP A 82 -4.32 -2.87 20.53
N SER A 83 -3.89 -2.45 19.34
CA SER A 83 -2.56 -2.68 18.80
C SER A 83 -2.08 -1.50 17.96
N TYR A 84 -0.77 -1.35 17.86
CA TYR A 84 -0.08 -0.18 17.33
C TYR A 84 1.07 -0.58 16.39
N LEU A 85 1.23 0.20 15.33
CA LEU A 85 2.41 0.20 14.48
C LEU A 85 3.38 1.28 14.95
N PHE A 86 4.67 1.01 14.86
CA PHE A 86 5.65 2.09 14.72
C PHE A 86 5.78 2.43 13.24
N ALA A 87 5.47 3.67 12.89
CA ALA A 87 5.28 4.09 11.50
C ALA A 87 5.84 5.48 11.23
N VAL A 88 6.11 5.77 9.95
CA VAL A 88 6.22 7.12 9.42
C VAL A 88 4.88 7.49 8.80
N PHE A 89 4.35 8.64 9.17
CA PHE A 89 3.06 9.14 8.71
C PHE A 89 3.09 10.63 8.39
N ILE A 90 2.22 11.04 7.48
CA ILE A 90 1.97 12.45 7.13
C ILE A 90 0.84 12.97 8.01
N VAL A 91 1.07 14.09 8.69
CA VAL A 91 0.10 14.77 9.58
C VAL A 91 0.04 16.26 9.26
N GLN A 92 -1.08 16.90 9.57
CA GLN A 92 -1.20 18.36 9.50
C GLN A 92 -0.55 19.00 10.72
N THR A 93 0.25 20.04 10.49
CA THR A 93 0.92 20.80 11.54
C THR A 93 0.59 22.29 11.49
N ASN A 94 0.63 22.97 12.63
CA ASN A 94 0.55 24.44 12.70
C ASN A 94 1.94 25.08 12.62
N SER A 95 2.03 26.41 12.69
CA SER A 95 3.29 27.15 12.66
C SER A 95 4.23 26.83 13.82
N GLY A 96 3.70 26.33 14.94
CA GLY A 96 4.47 25.84 16.08
C GLY A 96 4.87 24.37 15.97
N SER A 97 4.63 23.69 14.84
CA SER A 97 4.84 22.23 14.68
C SER A 97 3.99 21.35 15.61
N GLY A 98 2.85 21.86 16.09
CA GLY A 98 1.84 21.02 16.74
C GLY A 98 1.00 20.28 15.71
N ILE A 99 0.69 18.99 15.94
CA ILE A 99 -0.23 18.22 15.10
C ILE A 99 -1.67 18.75 15.28
N VAL A 100 -2.35 19.04 14.16
CA VAL A 100 -3.66 19.72 14.13
C VAL A 100 -4.62 19.08 13.10
N GLN A 101 -5.83 19.65 12.97
CA GLN A 101 -6.89 19.25 12.02
C GLN A 101 -7.43 17.82 12.17
N PRO A 102 -7.87 17.42 13.39
CA PRO A 102 -8.34 16.05 13.65
C PRO A 102 -9.59 15.63 12.87
N ASN A 103 -10.31 16.57 12.23
CA ASN A 103 -11.58 16.33 11.55
C ASN A 103 -11.47 16.09 10.03
N ILE A 104 -10.36 16.50 9.39
CA ILE A 104 -10.16 16.41 7.92
C ILE A 104 -8.72 16.06 7.53
N GLY A 105 -7.75 16.29 8.43
CA GLY A 105 -6.32 16.07 8.23
C GLY A 105 -5.84 14.71 8.71
N PHE A 106 -6.58 13.65 8.40
CA PHE A 106 -6.29 12.32 8.92
C PHE A 106 -4.86 11.87 8.57
N PRO A 107 -4.16 11.23 9.51
CA PRO A 107 -2.78 10.78 9.33
C PRO A 107 -2.68 9.73 8.24
N GLN A 108 -1.70 9.86 7.34
CA GLN A 108 -1.45 8.89 6.27
C GLN A 108 -0.17 8.14 6.54
N VAL A 109 -0.27 6.84 6.86
CA VAL A 109 0.90 5.97 7.04
C VAL A 109 1.54 5.67 5.69
N VAL A 110 2.81 6.03 5.55
CA VAL A 110 3.61 5.83 4.33
C VAL A 110 4.73 4.80 4.51
N TRP A 111 4.99 4.39 5.75
CA TRP A 111 5.93 3.32 6.09
C TRP A 111 5.61 2.77 7.49
N ALA A 112 5.80 1.48 7.72
CA ALA A 112 5.62 0.85 9.03
C ALA A 112 6.64 -0.25 9.29
N ALA A 113 7.18 -0.30 10.51
CA ALA A 113 8.24 -1.22 10.91
C ALA A 113 7.72 -2.65 11.18
N ASN A 114 6.59 -2.76 11.88
CA ASN A 114 6.13 -3.97 12.54
C ASN A 114 4.73 -4.40 12.07
N ARG A 115 4.46 -4.33 10.76
CA ARG A 115 3.17 -4.67 10.15
C ARG A 115 2.65 -6.06 10.55
N ASN A 116 3.54 -7.05 10.65
CA ASN A 116 3.20 -8.43 11.03
C ASN A 116 3.23 -8.70 12.54
N HIS A 117 3.79 -7.77 13.33
CA HIS A 117 3.86 -7.86 14.79
C HIS A 117 3.44 -6.53 15.45
N PRO A 118 2.16 -6.11 15.32
CA PRO A 118 1.65 -4.94 16.03
C PRO A 118 1.85 -5.05 17.54
N VAL A 119 2.26 -3.96 18.17
CA VAL A 119 2.58 -3.91 19.61
C VAL A 119 1.44 -3.31 20.42
N LYS A 120 1.40 -3.54 21.72
CA LYS A 120 0.38 -3.01 22.63
C LYS A 120 0.76 -1.65 23.23
N ILE A 121 -0.12 -1.12 24.05
CA ILE A 121 0.21 -0.01 24.96
C ILE A 121 1.38 -0.40 25.86
N ASN A 122 2.23 0.55 26.25
CA ASN A 122 3.48 0.37 27.00
C ASN A 122 4.63 -0.30 26.23
N ALA A 123 4.47 -0.57 24.93
CA ALA A 123 5.59 -0.91 24.06
C ALA A 123 6.69 0.16 24.07
N THR A 124 7.93 -0.25 23.86
CA THR A 124 9.11 0.64 23.92
C THR A 124 9.84 0.65 22.59
N LEU A 125 10.15 1.85 22.09
CA LEU A 125 11.11 2.03 21.01
C LEU A 125 12.39 2.58 21.64
N GLN A 126 13.52 1.93 21.39
CA GLN A 126 14.80 2.34 21.96
C GLN A 126 15.88 2.38 20.89
N LEU A 127 16.59 3.49 20.80
CA LEU A 127 17.87 3.57 20.11
C LEU A 127 18.97 3.29 21.14
N SER A 128 19.49 2.07 21.16
CA SER A 128 20.47 1.64 22.17
C SER A 128 21.85 2.28 21.97
N SER A 129 22.69 2.21 23.00
CA SER A 129 24.05 2.76 23.01
C SER A 129 24.98 2.10 21.99
N ASP A 130 24.70 0.86 21.58
CA ASP A 130 25.42 0.15 20.52
C ASP A 130 24.96 0.52 19.11
N GLY A 131 23.92 1.37 18.98
CA GLY A 131 23.42 1.87 17.72
C GLY A 131 22.18 1.18 17.16
N ASN A 132 21.64 0.14 17.82
CA ASN A 132 20.48 -0.57 17.31
C ASN A 132 19.17 0.16 17.65
N LEU A 133 18.30 0.39 16.66
CA LEU A 133 16.91 0.80 16.91
C LEU A 133 16.04 -0.45 17.07
N VAL A 134 15.45 -0.63 18.26
CA VAL A 134 14.69 -1.82 18.65
C VAL A 134 13.30 -1.43 19.15
N LEU A 135 12.27 -2.11 18.65
CA LEU A 135 10.91 -2.02 19.12
C LEU A 135 10.57 -3.28 19.93
N ARG A 136 10.19 -3.10 21.18
CA ARG A 136 9.73 -4.17 22.08
C ARG A 136 8.27 -3.98 22.45
N ASP A 137 7.52 -5.07 22.51
CA ASP A 137 6.15 -5.05 23.02
C ASP A 137 6.15 -4.89 24.56
N ALA A 138 4.97 -4.71 25.14
CA ALA A 138 4.75 -4.49 26.57
C ALA A 138 5.29 -5.61 27.47
N ASP A 139 5.40 -6.83 26.95
CA ASP A 139 5.96 -8.00 27.65
C ASP A 139 7.50 -8.11 27.50
N GLY A 140 8.12 -7.18 26.77
CA GLY A 140 9.56 -7.14 26.52
C GLY A 140 10.03 -7.93 25.28
N SER A 141 9.13 -8.67 24.62
CA SER A 141 9.42 -9.38 23.38
C SER A 141 9.81 -8.40 22.27
N VAL A 142 10.74 -8.80 21.40
CA VAL A 142 11.19 -7.95 20.28
C VAL A 142 10.20 -8.09 19.14
N ALA A 143 9.48 -7.01 18.82
CA ALA A 143 8.56 -6.98 17.69
C ALA A 143 9.27 -6.64 16.37
N TRP A 144 10.30 -5.79 16.44
CA TRP A 144 11.09 -5.37 15.28
C TRP A 144 12.45 -4.76 15.68
N SER A 145 13.45 -4.83 14.81
CA SER A 145 14.68 -4.04 14.97
C SER A 145 15.40 -3.80 13.64
N THR A 146 16.26 -2.78 13.60
CA THR A 146 17.10 -2.45 12.43
C THR A 146 18.31 -3.37 12.25
N ASN A 147 18.66 -4.17 13.26
CA ASN A 147 19.87 -5.02 13.27
C ASN A 147 21.17 -4.22 12.97
N THR A 148 21.30 -3.06 13.61
CA THR A 148 22.43 -2.12 13.40
C THR A 148 23.40 -2.04 14.59
N GLY A 149 23.20 -2.85 15.62
CA GLY A 149 24.12 -2.93 16.77
C GLY A 149 25.57 -3.13 16.34
N GLY A 150 26.48 -2.31 16.87
CA GLY A 150 27.90 -2.32 16.53
C GLY A 150 28.26 -1.69 15.17
N LYS A 151 27.29 -1.22 14.37
CA LYS A 151 27.55 -0.63 13.03
C LYS A 151 27.87 0.87 13.07
N SER A 152 28.42 1.35 14.19
CA SER A 152 28.87 2.74 14.37
C SER A 152 27.81 3.81 14.13
N VAL A 153 26.54 3.50 14.42
CA VAL A 153 25.45 4.49 14.43
C VAL A 153 25.76 5.55 15.49
N ALA A 154 25.51 6.81 15.14
CA ALA A 154 25.71 7.97 15.98
C ALA A 154 24.39 8.70 16.32
N GLY A 155 23.34 8.47 15.54
CA GLY A 155 22.03 9.04 15.80
C GLY A 155 20.97 8.61 14.79
N LEU A 156 19.75 9.07 15.03
CA LEU A 156 18.56 8.87 14.21
C LEU A 156 18.09 10.22 13.68
N ASN A 157 17.59 10.26 12.45
CA ASN A 157 17.05 11.45 11.81
C ASN A 157 15.83 11.11 10.95
N LEU A 158 14.75 11.88 11.08
CA LEU A 158 13.63 11.90 10.14
C LEU A 158 13.85 13.05 9.14
N THR A 159 14.04 12.71 7.87
CA THR A 159 14.29 13.71 6.82
C THR A 159 13.01 14.44 6.41
N GLU A 160 13.17 15.56 5.69
CA GLU A 160 12.05 16.32 5.11
C GLU A 160 11.28 15.52 4.05
N SER A 161 11.90 14.51 3.44
CA SER A 161 11.26 13.57 2.52
C SER A 161 10.56 12.41 3.22
N GLY A 162 10.58 12.33 4.56
CA GLY A 162 9.98 11.24 5.32
C GLY A 162 10.84 9.98 5.40
N ASN A 163 12.14 10.07 5.13
CA ASN A 163 13.07 8.96 5.30
C ASN A 163 13.55 8.91 6.77
N LEU A 164 13.40 7.77 7.42
CA LEU A 164 13.89 7.53 8.77
C LEU A 164 15.29 6.92 8.67
N VAL A 165 16.32 7.65 9.08
CA VAL A 165 17.73 7.36 8.80
C VAL A 165 18.52 7.18 10.10
N LEU A 166 19.20 6.05 10.24
CA LEU A 166 20.31 5.90 11.18
C LEU A 166 21.61 6.29 10.48
N PHE A 167 22.38 7.20 11.06
CA PHE A 167 23.60 7.73 10.47
C PHE A 167 24.81 7.54 11.40
N ASN A 168 26.01 7.46 10.83
CA ASN A 168 27.26 7.36 11.60
C ASN A 168 27.89 8.75 11.89
N LYS A 169 29.02 8.79 12.60
CA LYS A 169 29.71 10.05 12.94
C LYS A 169 30.13 10.90 11.72
N ARG A 170 30.27 10.29 10.55
CA ARG A 170 30.56 10.96 9.27
C ARG A 170 29.29 11.36 8.50
N ARG A 171 28.12 11.29 9.14
CA ARG A 171 26.79 11.52 8.55
C ARG A 171 26.44 10.58 7.39
N ALA A 172 27.17 9.48 7.22
CA ALA A 172 26.82 8.47 6.22
C ALA A 172 25.66 7.60 6.74
N VAL A 173 24.77 7.22 5.82
CA VAL A 173 23.63 6.35 6.10
C VAL A 173 24.14 4.95 6.49
N VAL A 174 23.67 4.45 7.64
CA VAL A 174 23.89 3.08 8.12
C VAL A 174 22.67 2.21 7.86
N TRP A 175 21.47 2.79 8.01
CA TRP A 175 20.18 2.17 7.73
C TRP A 175 19.17 3.27 7.38
N GLN A 176 18.20 2.96 6.52
CA GLN A 176 17.13 3.89 6.18
C GLN A 176 15.81 3.19 5.86
N SER A 177 14.67 3.80 6.19
CA SER A 177 13.34 3.23 5.94
C SER A 177 13.04 3.08 4.44
N PHE A 178 13.59 3.94 3.60
CA PHE A 178 13.38 3.89 2.15
C PHE A 178 13.88 2.59 1.49
N ASP A 179 14.83 1.90 2.11
CA ASP A 179 15.34 0.60 1.61
C ASP A 179 14.40 -0.57 2.00
N HIS A 180 13.37 -0.30 2.79
CA HIS A 180 12.39 -1.26 3.30
C HIS A 180 10.95 -0.77 3.05
N PRO A 181 10.53 -0.58 1.78
CA PRO A 181 9.21 -0.04 1.48
C PRO A 181 8.08 -0.99 1.94
N THR A 182 6.92 -0.44 2.28
CA THR A 182 5.74 -1.21 2.71
C THR A 182 4.67 -1.28 1.61
N ASP A 183 3.76 -0.34 1.59
CA ASP A 183 2.61 -0.23 0.69
C ASP A 183 2.55 1.13 0.00
N ALA A 184 3.48 2.03 0.29
CA ALA A 184 3.49 3.39 -0.25
C ALA A 184 4.88 3.84 -0.73
N LEU A 185 4.89 4.86 -1.59
CA LEU A 185 6.06 5.61 -2.02
C LEU A 185 5.81 7.10 -1.82
N VAL A 186 6.82 7.81 -1.33
CA VAL A 186 6.83 9.27 -1.19
C VAL A 186 7.76 9.91 -2.23
N PRO A 187 7.60 11.20 -2.55
CA PRO A 187 8.43 11.88 -3.54
C PRO A 187 9.93 11.71 -3.24
N GLY A 188 10.69 11.31 -4.26
CA GLY A 188 12.12 11.05 -4.18
C GLY A 188 12.50 9.62 -3.75
N GLN A 189 11.58 8.84 -3.18
CA GLN A 189 11.82 7.44 -2.82
C GLN A 189 11.92 6.57 -4.08
N LYS A 190 12.87 5.62 -4.06
CA LYS A 190 13.04 4.60 -5.10
C LYS A 190 12.46 3.27 -4.63
N LEU A 191 11.70 2.60 -5.50
CA LEU A 191 11.45 1.17 -5.38
C LEU A 191 12.37 0.47 -6.38
N VAL A 192 13.37 -0.24 -5.86
CA VAL A 192 14.43 -0.90 -6.64
C VAL A 192 14.05 -2.35 -6.91
N ALA A 193 14.54 -2.92 -8.02
CA ALA A 193 14.40 -4.33 -8.33
C ALA A 193 14.81 -5.20 -7.11
N ALA A 194 14.05 -6.28 -6.88
CA ALA A 194 14.04 -7.12 -5.67
C ALA A 194 13.25 -6.58 -4.46
N GLN A 195 12.93 -5.29 -4.40
CA GLN A 195 11.92 -4.77 -3.46
C GLN A 195 10.51 -4.97 -4.03
N ARG A 196 9.51 -4.81 -3.17
CA ARG A 196 8.09 -4.82 -3.55
C ARG A 196 7.29 -3.86 -2.67
N LEU A 197 6.22 -3.31 -3.22
CA LEU A 197 5.11 -2.85 -2.38
C LEU A 197 4.16 -4.01 -2.17
N THR A 198 3.65 -4.16 -0.95
CA THR A 198 2.66 -5.17 -0.59
C THR A 198 1.50 -4.48 0.10
N ALA A 199 0.31 -4.58 -0.49
CA ALA A 199 -0.90 -3.97 0.06
C ALA A 199 -1.16 -4.41 1.51
N SER A 200 -1.87 -3.58 2.25
CA SER A 200 -2.47 -3.99 3.53
C SER A 200 -3.65 -4.94 3.28
N VAL A 201 -4.00 -5.77 4.27
CA VAL A 201 -5.18 -6.67 4.16
C VAL A 201 -6.47 -5.85 4.08
N SER A 202 -6.54 -4.74 4.82
CA SER A 202 -7.62 -3.77 4.76
C SER A 202 -7.16 -2.42 5.33
N LYS A 203 -8.04 -1.42 5.34
CA LYS A 203 -7.78 -0.11 5.98
C LYS A 203 -7.46 -0.18 7.47
N THR A 204 -7.86 -1.25 8.14
CA THR A 204 -7.66 -1.45 9.59
C THR A 204 -6.74 -2.63 9.91
N ASN A 205 -6.49 -3.52 8.96
CA ASN A 205 -5.55 -4.63 9.10
C ASN A 205 -4.33 -4.41 8.20
N TRP A 206 -3.24 -4.01 8.84
CA TRP A 206 -1.99 -3.63 8.20
C TRP A 206 -1.03 -4.78 7.95
N ALA A 207 -1.40 -6.04 8.24
CA ALA A 207 -0.51 -7.18 8.01
C ALA A 207 -0.02 -7.25 6.55
N GLU A 208 1.19 -7.75 6.33
CA GLU A 208 1.78 -7.99 5.00
C GLU A 208 1.23 -9.28 4.35
N ALA A 209 0.00 -9.64 4.67
CA ALA A 209 -0.76 -10.73 4.07
C ALA A 209 -1.77 -10.21 3.04
N GLY A 210 -1.62 -8.95 2.60
CA GLY A 210 -2.45 -8.38 1.54
C GLY A 210 -2.23 -9.10 0.21
N LEU A 211 -3.27 -9.18 -0.61
CA LEU A 211 -3.27 -9.98 -1.83
C LEU A 211 -2.50 -9.34 -2.99
N TYR A 212 -2.22 -8.04 -2.92
CA TYR A 212 -1.67 -7.29 -4.04
C TYR A 212 -0.21 -6.89 -3.81
N SER A 213 0.58 -6.95 -4.86
CA SER A 213 1.97 -6.49 -4.85
C SER A 213 2.37 -5.76 -6.12
N LEU A 214 3.25 -4.77 -5.98
CA LEU A 214 3.85 -4.02 -7.09
C LEU A 214 5.36 -4.27 -7.08
N VAL A 215 5.91 -4.62 -8.24
CA VAL A 215 7.35 -4.89 -8.41
C VAL A 215 7.86 -4.26 -9.70
N VAL A 216 9.16 -3.94 -9.69
CA VAL A 216 9.91 -3.53 -10.87
C VAL A 216 10.98 -4.56 -11.18
N ASN A 217 11.20 -4.83 -12.46
CA ASN A 217 12.29 -5.67 -12.96
C ASN A 217 12.85 -5.10 -14.27
N ASN A 218 13.78 -5.80 -14.90
CA ASN A 218 14.43 -5.36 -16.14
C ASN A 218 13.51 -5.34 -17.38
N LYS A 219 12.26 -5.79 -17.27
CA LYS A 219 11.25 -5.67 -18.33
C LYS A 219 10.32 -4.48 -18.13
N GLY A 220 10.18 -3.96 -16.90
CA GLY A 220 9.20 -2.92 -16.61
C GLY A 220 8.59 -2.96 -15.19
N LEU A 221 7.40 -2.39 -15.07
CA LEU A 221 6.59 -2.31 -13.85
C LEU A 221 5.42 -3.29 -13.93
N PHE A 222 5.21 -4.05 -12.86
CA PHE A 222 4.21 -5.12 -12.82
C PHE A 222 3.44 -5.11 -11.49
N ALA A 223 2.13 -5.31 -11.56
CA ALA A 223 1.30 -5.54 -10.38
C ALA A 223 0.68 -6.94 -10.42
N TYR A 224 0.71 -7.63 -9.27
CA TYR A 224 0.28 -9.02 -9.13
C TYR A 224 -0.77 -9.19 -8.05
N ILE A 225 -1.72 -10.08 -8.30
CA ILE A 225 -2.55 -10.68 -7.25
C ILE A 225 -1.96 -12.03 -6.83
N GLN A 226 -1.88 -12.24 -5.51
CA GLN A 226 -1.44 -13.47 -4.90
C GLN A 226 -2.39 -14.61 -5.28
N SER A 227 -1.86 -15.53 -6.05
CA SER A 227 -2.46 -16.80 -6.46
C SER A 227 -1.33 -17.80 -6.71
N ASN A 228 -1.65 -19.03 -7.09
CA ASN A 228 -0.63 -20.05 -7.38
C ASN A 228 -0.79 -20.61 -8.81
N PRO A 229 0.03 -20.17 -9.78
CA PRO A 229 1.05 -19.12 -9.68
C PRO A 229 0.45 -17.70 -9.55
N PRO A 230 1.20 -16.68 -9.10
CA PRO A 230 0.74 -15.30 -9.07
C PRO A 230 0.34 -14.81 -10.48
N GLN A 231 -0.71 -14.00 -10.54
CA GLN A 231 -1.27 -13.49 -11.80
C GLN A 231 -1.03 -11.99 -11.89
N ALA A 232 -0.37 -11.54 -12.97
CA ALA A 232 -0.16 -10.13 -13.24
C ALA A 232 -1.45 -9.50 -13.77
N TYR A 233 -1.93 -8.45 -13.12
CA TYR A 233 -3.13 -7.70 -13.56
C TYR A 233 -2.80 -6.33 -14.14
N TYR A 234 -1.55 -5.92 -14.03
CA TYR A 234 -1.03 -4.74 -14.69
C TYR A 234 0.41 -4.99 -15.13
N GLU A 235 0.70 -4.62 -16.37
CA GLU A 235 2.04 -4.71 -16.95
C GLU A 235 2.33 -3.42 -17.74
N ARG A 236 3.45 -2.77 -17.42
CA ARG A 236 4.00 -1.66 -18.20
C ARG A 236 5.42 -2.02 -18.60
N THR A 237 5.54 -2.60 -19.80
CA THR A 237 6.82 -3.08 -20.31
C THR A 237 7.59 -1.98 -21.03
N VAL A 238 8.89 -1.89 -20.75
CA VAL A 238 9.79 -0.92 -21.38
C VAL A 238 10.68 -1.63 -22.39
N SER A 239 10.56 -1.24 -23.66
CA SER A 239 11.44 -1.73 -24.73
C SER A 239 12.75 -0.93 -24.79
N GLY A 240 13.84 -1.57 -25.15
CA GLY A 240 15.16 -0.92 -25.29
C GLY A 240 16.31 -1.85 -24.93
N SER A 241 17.53 -1.42 -25.23
CA SER A 241 18.75 -2.08 -24.80
C SER A 241 19.18 -1.57 -23.42
N GLU A 242 19.59 -2.47 -22.52
CA GLU A 242 20.17 -2.10 -21.23
C GLU A 242 21.41 -1.21 -21.42
N THR A 243 21.33 0.04 -20.97
CA THR A 243 22.46 0.99 -21.03
C THR A 243 23.14 1.20 -19.68
N SER A 244 22.53 0.71 -18.59
CA SER A 244 22.98 0.89 -17.21
C SER A 244 23.18 -0.45 -16.50
N LYS A 245 24.20 -0.52 -15.64
CA LYS A 245 24.43 -1.65 -14.71
C LYS A 245 23.69 -1.46 -13.38
N THR A 246 23.09 -0.30 -13.15
CA THR A 246 22.29 -0.04 -11.95
C THR A 246 21.02 -0.88 -12.00
N PRO A 247 20.62 -1.54 -10.90
CA PRO A 247 19.37 -2.29 -10.87
C PRO A 247 18.19 -1.40 -11.26
N SER A 248 17.24 -1.95 -12.03
CA SER A 248 16.05 -1.21 -12.45
C SER A 248 15.28 -0.69 -11.24
N TYR A 249 14.72 0.52 -11.32
CA TYR A 249 13.91 1.10 -10.24
C TYR A 249 12.82 2.03 -10.78
N ILE A 250 11.80 2.25 -9.96
CA ILE A 250 10.85 3.35 -10.15
C ILE A 250 11.08 4.42 -9.09
N LYS A 251 10.82 5.68 -9.43
CA LYS A 251 10.96 6.81 -8.52
C LYS A 251 9.74 7.73 -8.66
N LEU A 252 9.10 8.04 -7.53
CA LEU A 252 8.02 9.03 -7.51
C LEU A 252 8.63 10.43 -7.60
N LEU A 253 8.30 11.16 -8.67
CA LEU A 253 8.74 12.54 -8.93
C LEU A 253 7.52 13.45 -8.95
N ASN A 254 7.76 14.76 -8.87
CA ASN A 254 6.68 15.72 -9.04
C ASN A 254 6.13 15.63 -10.48
N GLY A 255 4.88 15.22 -10.60
CA GLY A 255 4.16 15.07 -11.87
C GLY A 255 4.45 13.80 -12.67
N SER A 256 5.22 12.85 -12.14
CA SER A 256 5.36 11.53 -12.79
C SER A 256 5.85 10.43 -11.85
N LEU A 257 5.49 9.19 -12.17
CA LEU A 257 6.22 8.00 -11.72
C LEU A 257 7.23 7.63 -12.82
N ALA A 258 8.51 7.84 -12.54
CA ALA A 258 9.58 7.61 -13.51
C ALA A 258 10.12 6.18 -13.42
N LEU A 259 10.21 5.50 -14.57
CA LEU A 259 10.68 4.13 -14.72
C LEU A 259 12.11 4.15 -15.28
N TYR A 260 13.08 3.79 -14.44
CA TYR A 260 14.48 3.62 -14.79
C TYR A 260 14.75 2.13 -14.99
N ILE A 261 14.37 1.59 -16.15
CA ILE A 261 14.48 0.15 -16.45
C ILE A 261 15.82 -0.15 -17.11
N HIS A 262 16.12 0.60 -18.18
CA HIS A 262 17.33 0.47 -19.01
C HIS A 262 18.30 1.64 -18.83
N SER A 263 17.96 2.62 -18.00
CA SER A 263 18.73 3.84 -17.70
C SER A 263 18.87 4.05 -16.18
N ALA A 264 19.70 5.01 -15.77
CA ALA A 264 19.82 5.44 -14.38
C ALA A 264 20.16 6.94 -14.30
N GLU A 265 19.84 7.56 -13.17
CA GLU A 265 20.24 8.95 -12.90
C GLU A 265 21.77 9.11 -13.04
N PRO A 266 22.26 10.18 -13.69
CA PRO A 266 21.56 11.42 -14.04
C PRO A 266 20.88 11.43 -15.43
N SER A 267 20.88 10.31 -16.16
CA SER A 267 20.19 10.23 -17.46
C SER A 267 18.66 10.25 -17.29
N GLU A 268 17.94 10.56 -18.37
CA GLU A 268 16.48 10.52 -18.40
C GLU A 268 15.93 9.11 -18.11
N PRO A 269 14.72 9.00 -17.52
CA PRO A 269 14.06 7.72 -17.31
C PRO A 269 13.73 7.06 -18.65
N SER A 270 13.66 5.73 -18.64
CA SER A 270 13.31 4.95 -19.83
C SER A 270 11.85 5.18 -20.24
N GLU A 271 10.98 5.40 -19.26
CA GLU A 271 9.57 5.75 -19.46
C GLU A 271 9.03 6.53 -18.24
N THR A 272 7.94 7.26 -18.42
CA THR A 272 7.24 7.96 -17.32
C THR A 272 5.74 7.70 -17.38
N ILE A 273 5.12 7.46 -16.22
CA ILE A 273 3.67 7.49 -16.06
C ILE A 273 3.30 8.89 -15.54
N PRO A 274 2.48 9.68 -16.26
CA PRO A 274 2.16 11.04 -15.86
C PRO A 274 1.29 11.05 -14.59
N ILE A 275 1.54 12.03 -13.72
CA ILE A 275 0.79 12.29 -12.50
C ILE A 275 0.45 13.79 -12.48
N PRO A 276 -0.68 14.23 -11.91
CA PRO A 276 -0.92 15.64 -11.66
C PRO A 276 0.24 16.29 -10.90
N GLN A 277 0.72 17.44 -11.38
CA GLN A 277 1.75 18.23 -10.70
C GLN A 277 1.25 18.59 -9.29
N ALA A 278 2.07 18.28 -8.29
CA ALA A 278 1.69 18.44 -6.89
C ALA A 278 1.64 19.93 -6.53
N SER A 279 0.48 20.40 -6.07
CA SER A 279 0.29 21.72 -5.46
C SER A 279 0.56 21.70 -3.95
N SER A 280 0.55 20.51 -3.34
CA SER A 280 0.83 20.27 -1.93
C SER A 280 1.54 18.92 -1.72
N ALA A 281 1.48 18.38 -0.50
CA ALA A 281 2.02 17.05 -0.22
C ALA A 281 1.29 15.99 -1.05
N GLN A 282 2.06 15.14 -1.72
CA GLN A 282 1.58 14.05 -2.54
C GLN A 282 2.33 12.77 -2.17
N TYR A 283 1.63 11.64 -2.16
CA TYR A 283 2.23 10.31 -1.99
C TYR A 283 1.43 9.28 -2.79
N THR A 284 2.04 8.12 -3.05
CA THR A 284 1.38 7.02 -3.79
C THR A 284 1.26 5.80 -2.89
N LYS A 285 0.14 5.09 -2.94
CA LYS A 285 -0.13 3.92 -2.11
C LYS A 285 -0.83 2.80 -2.89
N LEU A 286 -0.33 1.58 -2.71
CA LEU A 286 -0.95 0.35 -3.17
C LEU A 286 -1.99 -0.10 -2.14
N GLU A 287 -3.26 0.00 -2.52
CA GLU A 287 -4.40 -0.23 -1.65
C GLU A 287 -4.83 -1.71 -1.61
N SER A 288 -5.62 -2.07 -0.60
CA SER A 288 -6.10 -3.45 -0.41
C SER A 288 -7.02 -3.97 -1.51
N ASP A 289 -7.48 -3.09 -2.40
CA ASP A 289 -8.27 -3.41 -3.60
C ASP A 289 -7.41 -3.55 -4.87
N GLY A 290 -6.09 -3.37 -4.77
CA GLY A 290 -5.14 -3.54 -5.87
C GLY A 290 -4.84 -2.26 -6.66
N HIS A 291 -5.49 -1.15 -6.34
CA HIS A 291 -5.24 0.13 -6.99
C HIS A 291 -3.95 0.79 -6.47
N LEU A 292 -3.20 1.47 -7.35
CA LEU A 292 -2.05 2.29 -6.96
C LEU A 292 -2.45 3.76 -7.06
N ARG A 293 -2.95 4.30 -5.96
CA ARG A 293 -3.54 5.63 -5.94
C ARG A 293 -2.54 6.69 -5.53
N VAL A 294 -2.59 7.81 -6.21
CA VAL A 294 -1.88 9.03 -5.84
C VAL A 294 -2.81 9.89 -5.01
N TYR A 295 -2.40 10.21 -3.80
CA TYR A 295 -3.11 11.07 -2.88
C TYR A 295 -2.43 12.43 -2.81
N GLU A 296 -3.22 13.50 -2.91
CA GLU A 296 -2.76 14.87 -2.73
C GLU A 296 -3.55 15.57 -1.62
N TRP A 297 -2.85 16.36 -0.81
CA TRP A 297 -3.48 17.20 0.19
C TRP A 297 -4.10 18.45 -0.46
N GLN A 298 -5.41 18.62 -0.28
CA GLN A 298 -6.15 19.81 -0.67
C GLN A 298 -6.95 20.33 0.55
N SER A 299 -8.28 20.34 0.50
CA SER A 299 -9.16 20.52 1.68
C SER A 299 -9.33 19.23 2.51
N GLY A 300 -8.37 18.31 2.39
CA GLY A 300 -8.43 16.90 2.79
C GLY A 300 -7.63 16.06 1.80
N TRP A 301 -7.39 14.78 2.11
CA TRP A 301 -6.75 13.86 1.18
C TRP A 301 -7.69 13.50 0.03
N LYS A 302 -7.23 13.73 -1.21
CA LYS A 302 -7.96 13.41 -2.44
C LYS A 302 -7.15 12.46 -3.29
N VAL A 303 -7.82 11.46 -3.87
CA VAL A 303 -7.23 10.65 -4.93
C VAL A 303 -7.21 11.51 -6.19
N VAL A 304 -6.03 11.79 -6.72
CA VAL A 304 -5.83 12.63 -7.92
C VAL A 304 -5.47 11.80 -9.15
N ALA A 305 -4.99 10.57 -8.96
CA ALA A 305 -4.71 9.64 -10.03
C ALA A 305 -4.76 8.18 -9.52
N ASP A 306 -5.04 7.27 -10.45
CA ASP A 306 -4.80 5.84 -10.30
C ASP A 306 -3.83 5.39 -11.39
N LEU A 307 -2.68 4.85 -10.97
CA LEU A 307 -1.58 4.53 -11.89
C LEU A 307 -1.71 3.15 -12.53
N LEU A 308 -2.59 2.28 -12.00
CA LEU A 308 -2.79 0.92 -12.51
C LEU A 308 -4.09 0.75 -13.30
N THR A 309 -4.95 1.78 -13.35
CA THR A 309 -6.15 1.73 -14.19
C THR A 309 -5.72 1.74 -15.66
N GLY A 310 -5.71 0.53 -16.24
CA GLY A 310 -5.27 0.28 -17.60
C GLY A 310 -6.37 0.48 -18.63
N PHE A 311 -6.13 -0.08 -19.81
CA PHE A 311 -7.02 0.03 -20.98
C PHE A 311 -8.45 -0.50 -20.74
N TYR A 312 -8.59 -1.55 -19.93
CA TYR A 312 -9.89 -2.16 -19.60
C TYR A 312 -10.61 -1.46 -18.44
N GLY A 313 -10.05 -0.36 -17.92
CA GLY A 313 -10.62 0.39 -16.80
C GLY A 313 -10.74 -0.44 -15.52
N GLU A 314 -11.74 -0.12 -14.72
CA GLU A 314 -11.97 -0.71 -13.40
C GLU A 314 -12.23 -2.23 -13.43
N CYS A 315 -12.76 -2.76 -14.55
CA CYS A 315 -13.04 -4.20 -14.65
C CYS A 315 -11.78 -5.08 -14.78
N ALA A 316 -10.59 -4.49 -15.01
CA ALA A 316 -9.33 -5.23 -15.01
C ALA A 316 -8.79 -5.55 -13.60
N TYR A 317 -9.36 -4.98 -12.54
CA TYR A 317 -8.92 -5.31 -11.19
C TYR A 317 -9.43 -6.69 -10.78
N PRO A 318 -8.55 -7.60 -10.32
CA PRO A 318 -8.91 -9.01 -10.16
C PRO A 318 -10.13 -9.27 -9.30
N LEU A 319 -10.32 -8.52 -8.21
CA LEU A 319 -11.44 -8.73 -7.26
C LEU A 319 -12.51 -7.64 -7.33
N VAL A 320 -12.57 -6.84 -8.39
CA VAL A 320 -13.57 -5.75 -8.53
C VAL A 320 -15.02 -6.23 -8.34
N CYS A 321 -15.32 -7.46 -8.79
CA CYS A 321 -16.61 -8.11 -8.60
C CYS A 321 -16.53 -9.40 -7.78
N GLY A 322 -15.37 -9.70 -7.20
CA GLY A 322 -15.07 -10.97 -6.54
C GLY A 322 -14.91 -12.15 -7.51
N LYS A 323 -14.72 -13.34 -6.95
CA LYS A 323 -14.43 -14.57 -7.70
C LYS A 323 -15.61 -15.03 -8.53
N TYR A 324 -15.33 -15.57 -9.72
CA TYR A 324 -16.32 -16.09 -10.69
C TYR A 324 -17.38 -15.10 -11.20
N SER A 325 -17.45 -13.87 -10.68
CA SER A 325 -18.35 -12.83 -11.19
C SER A 325 -17.86 -12.23 -12.50
N ILE A 326 -18.78 -11.60 -13.23
CA ILE A 326 -18.54 -10.88 -14.47
C ILE A 326 -18.75 -9.38 -14.20
N CYS A 327 -17.77 -8.57 -14.60
CA CYS A 327 -17.80 -7.11 -14.54
C CYS A 327 -18.22 -6.53 -15.90
N SER A 328 -19.34 -5.83 -15.91
CA SER A 328 -19.92 -5.13 -17.07
C SER A 328 -20.08 -3.65 -16.72
N ASN A 329 -19.20 -2.78 -17.22
CA ASN A 329 -19.23 -1.34 -16.94
C ASN A 329 -19.34 -1.01 -15.43
N GLY A 330 -18.60 -1.75 -14.59
CA GLY A 330 -18.61 -1.60 -13.13
C GLY A 330 -19.79 -2.27 -12.41
N GLN A 331 -20.71 -2.91 -13.13
CA GLN A 331 -21.76 -3.73 -12.55
C GLN A 331 -21.32 -5.19 -12.47
N CYS A 332 -21.61 -5.83 -11.34
CA CYS A 332 -21.20 -7.20 -11.05
C CYS A 332 -22.39 -8.14 -11.18
N SER A 333 -22.20 -9.26 -11.86
CA SER A 333 -23.21 -10.31 -11.97
C SER A 333 -22.58 -11.70 -11.94
N CYS A 334 -23.32 -12.69 -11.41
CA CYS A 334 -22.91 -14.08 -11.51
C CYS A 334 -23.16 -14.62 -12.93
N PRO A 335 -22.35 -15.61 -13.38
CA PRO A 335 -22.63 -16.30 -14.62
C PRO A 335 -24.06 -16.86 -14.60
N GLY A 336 -24.79 -16.63 -15.71
CA GLY A 336 -26.20 -16.97 -15.83
C GLY A 336 -26.49 -18.48 -15.78
N SER A 337 -27.77 -18.83 -16.01
CA SER A 337 -28.15 -20.24 -16.14
C SER A 337 -27.79 -20.78 -17.53
N SER A 338 -27.47 -22.07 -17.59
CA SER A 338 -27.26 -22.76 -18.88
C SER A 338 -28.53 -22.78 -19.74
N SER A 339 -28.38 -23.11 -21.02
CA SER A 339 -29.50 -23.30 -21.95
C SER A 339 -30.54 -24.34 -21.49
N THR A 340 -30.17 -25.24 -20.57
CA THR A 340 -31.08 -26.23 -19.97
C THR A 340 -31.66 -25.77 -18.63
N GLY A 341 -31.52 -24.49 -18.26
CA GLY A 341 -31.99 -23.90 -17.01
C GLY A 341 -31.16 -24.27 -15.76
N ALA A 342 -30.06 -25.00 -15.90
CA ALA A 342 -29.21 -25.37 -14.77
C ALA A 342 -28.31 -24.19 -14.35
N THR A 343 -28.26 -23.92 -13.04
CA THR A 343 -27.41 -22.91 -12.41
C THR A 343 -26.23 -23.59 -11.72
N TYR A 344 -25.01 -23.06 -11.88
CA TYR A 344 -23.79 -23.62 -11.28
C TYR A 344 -23.12 -22.68 -10.27
N PHE A 345 -23.44 -21.39 -10.34
CA PHE A 345 -22.89 -20.36 -9.47
C PHE A 345 -24.03 -19.63 -8.78
N ARG A 346 -23.82 -19.27 -7.51
CA ARG A 346 -24.73 -18.41 -6.76
C ARG A 346 -23.97 -17.24 -6.16
N GLN A 347 -24.65 -16.12 -6.02
CA GLN A 347 -24.09 -14.95 -5.36
C GLN A 347 -23.79 -15.27 -3.89
N LEU A 348 -22.67 -14.75 -3.38
CA LEU A 348 -22.29 -14.96 -1.98
C LEU A 348 -23.26 -14.26 -1.02
N ILE A 349 -23.62 -13.01 -1.32
CA ILE A 349 -24.59 -12.22 -0.57
C ILE A 349 -25.46 -11.46 -1.57
N GLU A 350 -26.78 -11.72 -1.59
CA GLU A 350 -27.72 -11.19 -2.61
C GLU A 350 -27.67 -9.66 -2.79
N LYS A 351 -27.38 -8.91 -1.72
CA LYS A 351 -27.31 -7.44 -1.76
C LYS A 351 -25.93 -6.87 -2.12
N HIS A 352 -24.91 -7.73 -2.23
CA HIS A 352 -23.52 -7.34 -2.47
C HIS A 352 -22.91 -8.19 -3.59
N PRO A 353 -23.27 -7.90 -4.86
CA PRO A 353 -22.78 -8.66 -6.02
C PRO A 353 -21.27 -8.47 -6.26
N ASP A 354 -20.71 -7.39 -5.73
CA ASP A 354 -19.28 -7.06 -5.72
C ASP A 354 -18.42 -8.06 -4.91
N LEU A 355 -19.04 -8.83 -4.00
CA LEU A 355 -18.32 -9.81 -3.19
C LEU A 355 -18.01 -11.12 -3.92
N GLY A 356 -18.60 -11.34 -5.09
CA GLY A 356 -18.35 -12.55 -5.87
C GLY A 356 -19.47 -13.57 -5.87
N CYS A 357 -19.19 -14.64 -6.60
CA CYS A 357 -20.02 -15.82 -6.71
C CYS A 357 -19.27 -17.03 -6.15
N THR A 358 -20.04 -18.05 -5.79
CA THR A 358 -19.52 -19.34 -5.34
C THR A 358 -20.12 -20.47 -6.14
N GLU A 359 -19.32 -21.51 -6.34
CA GLU A 359 -19.77 -22.77 -6.94
C GLU A 359 -20.86 -23.38 -6.05
N ILE A 360 -22.01 -23.74 -6.64
CA ILE A 360 -23.09 -24.42 -5.89
C ILE A 360 -22.63 -25.81 -5.45
N THR A 361 -21.91 -26.52 -6.32
CA THR A 361 -21.27 -27.80 -6.01
C THR A 361 -19.77 -27.66 -6.24
N PRO A 362 -18.93 -27.77 -5.19
CA PRO A 362 -17.48 -27.68 -5.32
C PRO A 362 -16.92 -28.75 -6.26
N LEU A 363 -15.89 -28.38 -7.03
CA LEU A 363 -15.16 -29.32 -7.88
C LEU A 363 -14.50 -30.44 -7.06
N SER A 364 -14.63 -31.68 -7.54
CA SER A 364 -13.97 -32.85 -6.96
C SER A 364 -13.11 -33.56 -8.01
N CYS A 365 -11.80 -33.60 -7.78
CA CYS A 365 -10.83 -34.25 -8.66
C CYS A 365 -11.14 -35.73 -8.91
N SER A 366 -11.54 -36.45 -7.85
CA SER A 366 -11.92 -37.86 -7.88
C SER A 366 -13.19 -38.15 -8.71
N ALA A 367 -13.96 -37.12 -9.06
CA ALA A 367 -15.19 -37.23 -9.83
C ALA A 367 -15.08 -36.51 -11.20
N SER A 368 -13.90 -36.55 -11.83
CA SER A 368 -13.63 -35.92 -13.14
C SER A 368 -14.64 -36.29 -14.23
N LYS A 369 -15.18 -37.51 -14.21
CA LYS A 369 -16.25 -37.97 -15.12
C LYS A 369 -17.57 -37.18 -15.00
N ASN A 370 -17.78 -36.48 -13.89
CA ASN A 370 -18.97 -35.68 -13.61
C ASN A 370 -18.72 -34.17 -13.80
N GLN A 371 -17.53 -33.78 -14.26
CA GLN A 371 -17.18 -32.39 -14.53
C GLN A 371 -17.56 -32.02 -15.97
N LYS A 372 -18.04 -30.80 -16.16
CA LYS A 372 -18.35 -30.21 -17.46
C LYS A 372 -17.80 -28.79 -17.53
N LEU A 373 -17.83 -28.22 -18.73
CA LEU A 373 -17.49 -26.83 -18.95
C LEU A 373 -18.77 -26.04 -19.21
N PHE A 374 -19.00 -25.03 -18.38
CA PHE A 374 -20.07 -24.06 -18.49
C PHE A 374 -19.58 -22.88 -19.34
N HIS A 375 -20.24 -22.66 -20.49
CA HIS A 375 -19.85 -21.62 -21.44
C HIS A 375 -20.37 -20.26 -20.98
N VAL A 376 -19.45 -19.31 -20.85
CA VAL A 376 -19.71 -17.89 -20.63
C VAL A 376 -19.20 -17.16 -21.89
N PRO A 377 -20.10 -16.77 -22.81
CA PRO A 377 -19.73 -16.07 -24.04
C PRO A 377 -19.29 -14.64 -23.75
N ASP A 378 -18.60 -14.02 -24.71
CA ASP A 378 -18.32 -12.58 -24.76
C ASP A 378 -17.67 -12.00 -23.49
N VAL A 379 -16.84 -12.80 -22.82
CA VAL A 379 -16.04 -12.38 -21.68
C VAL A 379 -14.55 -12.61 -21.94
N THR A 380 -13.74 -11.77 -21.32
CA THR A 380 -12.29 -11.88 -21.28
C THR A 380 -11.79 -11.79 -19.83
N TYR A 381 -10.48 -11.76 -19.66
CA TYR A 381 -9.83 -11.87 -18.35
C TYR A 381 -8.68 -10.86 -18.27
N PHE A 382 -8.44 -10.32 -17.07
CA PHE A 382 -7.47 -9.23 -16.86
C PHE A 382 -6.02 -9.61 -17.21
N THR A 383 -5.71 -10.91 -17.21
CA THR A 383 -4.41 -11.45 -17.58
C THR A 383 -4.55 -12.51 -18.66
N PHE A 384 -3.56 -12.61 -19.53
CA PHE A 384 -3.57 -13.63 -20.58
C PHE A 384 -2.17 -14.16 -20.84
N ASN A 385 -1.71 -15.05 -19.95
CA ASN A 385 -0.50 -15.83 -20.19
C ASN A 385 -0.86 -17.13 -20.90
N SER A 386 -0.69 -17.16 -22.23
CA SER A 386 -1.07 -18.29 -23.07
C SER A 386 -0.45 -19.59 -22.54
N SER A 387 -1.30 -20.50 -22.06
CA SER A 387 -0.91 -21.84 -21.64
C SER A 387 -0.72 -22.76 -22.84
N ILE A 388 -1.51 -22.53 -23.90
CA ILE A 388 -1.42 -23.22 -25.18
C ILE A 388 -1.68 -22.19 -26.28
N SER A 389 -0.71 -22.00 -27.16
CA SER A 389 -0.82 -21.12 -28.33
C SER A 389 -1.14 -21.92 -29.60
N ASN A 390 -1.68 -21.25 -30.62
CA ASN A 390 -2.03 -21.83 -31.92
C ASN A 390 -2.93 -23.07 -31.79
N THR A 391 -4.02 -22.94 -31.03
CA THR A 391 -4.92 -24.03 -30.68
C THR A 391 -6.36 -23.68 -30.98
N ASN A 392 -7.22 -24.69 -31.01
CA ASN A 392 -8.66 -24.52 -31.15
C ASN A 392 -9.38 -24.65 -29.79
N VAL A 393 -10.62 -24.20 -29.76
CA VAL A 393 -11.42 -24.16 -28.54
C VAL A 393 -11.68 -25.55 -27.95
N GLU A 394 -11.88 -26.59 -28.78
CA GLU A 394 -12.05 -27.98 -28.31
C GLU A 394 -10.80 -28.49 -27.60
N SER A 395 -9.61 -28.24 -28.14
CA SER A 395 -8.35 -28.64 -27.54
C SER A 395 -8.10 -27.91 -26.22
N CYS A 396 -8.41 -26.61 -26.17
CA CYS A 396 -8.36 -25.80 -24.95
C CYS A 396 -9.28 -26.34 -23.85
N LYS A 397 -10.54 -26.65 -24.20
CA LYS A 397 -11.53 -27.28 -23.31
C LYS A 397 -11.03 -28.63 -22.77
N GLN A 398 -10.51 -29.50 -23.64
CA GLN A 398 -10.02 -30.82 -23.24
C GLN A 398 -8.79 -30.75 -22.33
N ALA A 399 -7.88 -29.80 -22.58
CA ALA A 399 -6.73 -29.57 -21.72
C ALA A 399 -7.17 -29.22 -20.29
N CYS A 400 -8.13 -28.30 -20.13
CA CYS A 400 -8.66 -27.98 -18.81
C CYS A 400 -9.36 -29.16 -18.14
N LEU A 401 -10.16 -29.94 -18.88
CA LEU A 401 -10.84 -31.12 -18.32
C LEU A 401 -9.87 -32.15 -17.75
N ARG A 402 -8.73 -32.35 -18.40
CA ARG A 402 -7.68 -33.29 -17.98
C ARG A 402 -6.85 -32.79 -16.81
N ASP A 403 -6.66 -31.48 -16.68
CA ASP A 403 -5.97 -30.89 -15.53
C ASP A 403 -6.92 -30.70 -14.35
N CYS A 404 -6.67 -31.43 -13.27
CA CYS A 404 -7.44 -31.34 -12.04
C CYS A 404 -7.36 -29.96 -11.36
N SER A 405 -6.23 -29.25 -11.52
CA SER A 405 -6.03 -27.91 -10.95
C SER A 405 -6.72 -26.82 -11.78
N CYS A 406 -7.02 -27.08 -13.05
CA CYS A 406 -7.67 -26.12 -13.92
C CYS A 406 -9.10 -25.85 -13.47
N LYS A 407 -9.47 -24.57 -13.38
CA LYS A 407 -10.83 -24.12 -13.00
C LYS A 407 -11.59 -23.48 -14.16
N ALA A 408 -10.90 -22.97 -15.17
CA ALA A 408 -11.54 -22.48 -16.39
C ALA A 408 -10.61 -22.63 -17.58
N ALA A 409 -11.19 -22.69 -18.78
CA ALA A 409 -10.47 -22.46 -20.02
C ALA A 409 -10.93 -21.12 -20.60
N VAL A 410 -10.04 -20.14 -20.70
CA VAL A 410 -10.30 -18.87 -21.37
C VAL A 410 -9.68 -18.96 -22.76
N PHE A 411 -10.49 -18.82 -23.79
CA PHE A 411 -10.05 -18.94 -25.18
C PHE A 411 -10.29 -17.63 -25.90
N ARG A 412 -9.24 -17.10 -26.54
CA ARG A 412 -9.35 -15.91 -27.39
C ARG A 412 -8.77 -16.18 -28.78
N TYR A 413 -9.34 -15.55 -29.79
CA TYR A 413 -8.89 -15.68 -31.17
C TYR A 413 -9.21 -14.42 -31.98
N GLY A 414 -8.44 -14.19 -33.04
CA GLY A 414 -8.68 -13.09 -33.98
C GLY A 414 -9.79 -13.46 -34.96
N SER A 415 -9.44 -13.50 -36.25
CA SER A 415 -10.35 -13.90 -37.34
C SER A 415 -10.50 -15.42 -37.49
N ASP A 416 -9.46 -16.19 -37.17
CA ASP A 416 -9.45 -17.65 -37.33
C ASP A 416 -9.59 -18.37 -35.97
N PRO A 417 -10.74 -19.03 -35.68
CA PRO A 417 -10.95 -19.76 -34.43
C PRO A 417 -10.13 -21.04 -34.32
N SER A 418 -9.49 -21.50 -35.40
CA SER A 418 -8.57 -22.63 -35.37
C SER A 418 -7.17 -22.25 -34.88
N ASN A 419 -6.85 -20.95 -34.90
CA ASN A 419 -5.58 -20.38 -34.49
C ASN A 419 -5.76 -19.38 -33.34
N GLY A 420 -6.27 -19.88 -32.21
CA GLY A 420 -6.46 -19.08 -31.00
C GLY A 420 -5.42 -19.35 -29.91
N GLU A 421 -5.56 -18.63 -28.82
CA GLU A 421 -4.78 -18.78 -27.61
C GLU A 421 -5.66 -19.24 -26.45
N CYS A 422 -5.10 -20.11 -25.61
CA CYS A 422 -5.79 -20.73 -24.49
C CYS A 422 -5.08 -20.40 -23.18
N PHE A 423 -5.82 -19.91 -22.20
CA PHE A 423 -5.35 -19.70 -20.83
C PHE A 423 -6.11 -20.60 -19.86
N LEU A 424 -5.38 -21.31 -18.99
CA LEU A 424 -5.92 -22.31 -18.07
C LEU A 424 -5.69 -21.92 -16.60
N PRO A 425 -6.46 -20.96 -16.05
CA PRO A 425 -6.28 -20.52 -14.66
C PRO A 425 -6.64 -21.61 -13.64
N LYS A 426 -5.84 -21.67 -12.57
CA LYS A 426 -6.12 -22.49 -11.37
C LYS A 426 -7.03 -21.78 -10.37
N GLU A 427 -7.21 -20.48 -10.55
CA GLU A 427 -8.09 -19.63 -9.76
C GLU A 427 -8.73 -18.60 -10.68
N VAL A 428 -10.05 -18.48 -10.59
CA VAL A 428 -10.85 -17.58 -11.43
C VAL A 428 -11.28 -16.41 -10.56
N PHE A 429 -10.74 -15.24 -10.82
CA PHE A 429 -11.20 -14.01 -10.20
C PHE A 429 -12.33 -13.37 -11.05
N SER A 430 -12.49 -12.06 -11.02
CA SER A 430 -13.49 -11.38 -11.84
C SER A 430 -13.17 -11.56 -13.34
N LEU A 431 -14.18 -11.99 -14.10
CA LEU A 431 -14.21 -11.91 -15.54
C LEU A 431 -14.68 -10.50 -15.95
N MET A 432 -14.40 -10.10 -17.18
CA MET A 432 -14.86 -8.81 -17.71
C MET A 432 -15.50 -9.00 -19.08
N ASP A 433 -16.48 -8.18 -19.43
CA ASP A 433 -17.06 -8.22 -20.76
C ASP A 433 -15.99 -7.95 -21.83
N ASN A 434 -16.06 -8.70 -22.92
CA ASN A 434 -15.18 -8.52 -24.07
C ASN A 434 -15.75 -7.46 -25.00
N ASP A 435 -15.30 -6.23 -24.82
CA ASP A 435 -15.57 -5.13 -25.74
C ASP A 435 -14.68 -5.28 -26.99
N MET A 436 -15.24 -5.88 -28.06
CA MET A 436 -14.51 -6.16 -29.30
C MET A 436 -13.98 -4.91 -30.01
N GLU A 437 -14.61 -3.74 -29.81
CA GLU A 437 -14.12 -2.48 -30.37
C GLU A 437 -12.78 -2.07 -29.74
N LYS A 438 -12.56 -2.51 -28.50
CA LYS A 438 -11.34 -2.25 -27.72
C LYS A 438 -10.33 -3.39 -27.84
N THR A 439 -10.76 -4.64 -27.73
CA THR A 439 -9.86 -5.80 -27.67
C THR A 439 -9.40 -6.28 -29.04
N HIS A 440 -10.20 -6.07 -30.08
CA HIS A 440 -9.97 -6.58 -31.43
C HIS A 440 -9.81 -8.11 -31.51
N TYR A 441 -10.33 -8.85 -30.53
CA TYR A 441 -10.39 -10.31 -30.54
C TYR A 441 -11.73 -10.81 -29.99
N ASN A 442 -12.09 -12.03 -30.39
CA ASN A 442 -13.17 -12.78 -29.78
C ASN A 442 -12.64 -13.48 -28.54
N SER A 443 -13.44 -13.55 -27.47
CA SER A 443 -13.04 -14.22 -26.23
C SER A 443 -14.24 -14.86 -25.56
N SER A 444 -14.03 -16.05 -24.98
CA SER A 444 -15.04 -16.73 -24.17
C SER A 444 -14.37 -17.51 -23.04
N ALA A 445 -15.07 -17.62 -21.92
CA ALA A 445 -14.63 -18.44 -20.80
C ALA A 445 -15.47 -19.71 -20.69
N PHE A 446 -14.82 -20.81 -20.37
CA PHE A 446 -15.42 -22.12 -20.14
C PHE A 446 -15.12 -22.51 -18.70
N LEU A 447 -16.04 -22.22 -17.79
CA LEU A 447 -15.89 -22.47 -16.36
C LEU A 447 -16.07 -23.95 -16.05
N LYS A 448 -15.13 -24.56 -15.34
CA LYS A 448 -15.22 -25.95 -14.94
C LYS A 448 -16.21 -26.09 -13.79
N VAL A 449 -17.25 -26.89 -14.00
CA VAL A 449 -18.35 -27.06 -13.04
C VAL A 449 -18.60 -28.53 -12.75
N GLN A 450 -19.10 -28.80 -11.54
CA GLN A 450 -19.46 -30.14 -11.08
C GLN A 450 -20.98 -30.37 -11.28
N ASN A 451 -21.36 -31.43 -12.00
CA ASN A 451 -22.77 -31.80 -12.04
C ASN A 451 -23.24 -32.31 -10.67
N PRO A 452 -24.50 -32.03 -10.27
CA PRO A 452 -25.10 -32.67 -9.11
C PRO A 452 -25.04 -34.18 -9.27
N ARG A 453 -24.64 -34.91 -8.23
CA ARG A 453 -24.76 -36.37 -8.23
C ARG A 453 -26.25 -36.69 -8.38
N ARG A 454 -26.63 -37.44 -9.42
CA ARG A 454 -27.96 -38.05 -9.47
C ARG A 454 -28.05 -39.00 -8.29
N VAL A 455 -28.79 -38.62 -7.24
CA VAL A 455 -29.23 -39.56 -6.22
C VAL A 455 -30.13 -40.53 -6.97
N LYS A 456 -29.66 -41.76 -7.12
CA LYS A 456 -30.44 -42.85 -7.72
C LYS A 456 -31.47 -43.34 -6.75
#